data_AF-A0A956BEW8-F1
#
_entry.id   AF-A0A956BEW8-F1
#
_cell.length_a   1.000
_cell.length_b   1.000
_cell.length_c   1.000
_cell.angle_alpha   90.00
_cell.angle_beta   90.00
_cell.angle_gamma   90.00
#
_symmetry.space_group_name_H-M   'P 1'
#
loop_
_entity.id
_entity.type
_entity.pdbx_description
1 polymer ?
#
loop_
_entity_poly.entity_id
_entity_poly.type
_entity_poly.pdbx_seq_one_letter_code
_entity_poly.pdbx_strand_id
1 'polypeptide(L)'
;MRKRALLTLVLLFLATFATACGSQQTTTTTPEPEPEPEETAMVRFVHAIPDAQSADFSFAGETLAETVPYQGWSEWIEVPAGEQELAVRAGEMTLLSDVHNFAADERYLIVAYGSLSVVGGEMAATFLYVEDENVEENEEDVWVRFVNVVTDGDPYGLAFTTGGSFSLLFPNQGVGSASEYKRGPVYDQELQIIPASNTSLPPVHEFNQNLQIGIMYTFIAAGRVGNDTLTVIAVTDHQSLRD
;
A
#
# COMPACT_ATOMS: atom_id res chain seq x y z
N MET A 1 -38.18 88.37 -20.57
CA MET A 1 -38.44 87.41 -21.65
C MET A 1 -39.46 86.37 -21.18
N ARG A 2 -40.29 85.89 -22.13
CA ARG A 2 -41.46 84.98 -22.05
C ARG A 2 -41.22 83.70 -21.19
N LYS A 3 -42.11 83.36 -20.23
CA LYS A 3 -43.33 82.47 -20.31
C LYS A 3 -42.93 80.99 -20.50
N ARG A 4 -43.41 79.94 -19.78
CA ARG A 4 -44.72 79.57 -19.14
C ARG A 4 -44.43 78.49 -18.06
N ALA A 5 -44.96 78.55 -16.82
CA ALA A 5 -46.21 77.95 -16.30
C ALA A 5 -46.35 76.42 -16.52
N LEU A 6 -46.90 75.56 -15.67
CA LEU A 6 -47.47 75.53 -14.30
C LEU A 6 -48.19 74.15 -14.28
N LEU A 7 -47.99 73.25 -13.31
CA LEU A 7 -49.09 72.41 -12.82
C LEU A 7 -48.77 71.70 -11.50
N THR A 8 -49.61 72.00 -10.52
CA THR A 8 -49.68 71.53 -9.15
C THR A 8 -50.46 70.20 -9.08
N LEU A 9 -50.09 69.26 -8.22
CA LEU A 9 -51.07 68.32 -7.65
C LEU A 9 -50.68 67.89 -6.23
N VAL A 10 -51.55 68.27 -5.30
CA VAL A 10 -51.61 67.96 -3.87
C VAL A 10 -52.18 66.56 -3.69
N LEU A 11 -51.71 65.76 -2.73
CA LEU A 11 -52.59 64.92 -1.90
C LEU A 11 -51.89 64.37 -0.66
N LEU A 12 -52.33 64.89 0.48
CA LEU A 12 -52.14 64.42 1.84
C LEU A 12 -53.07 63.20 2.03
N PHE A 13 -52.54 62.03 2.42
CA PHE A 13 -53.37 60.95 2.95
C PHE A 13 -52.71 60.30 4.16
N LEU A 14 -53.36 60.56 5.30
CA LEU A 14 -53.26 59.84 6.56
C LEU A 14 -53.82 58.43 6.33
N ALA A 15 -53.07 57.38 6.66
CA ALA A 15 -53.60 56.01 6.69
C ALA A 15 -53.17 55.31 7.98
N THR A 16 -54.18 55.05 8.79
CA THR A 16 -54.22 54.28 10.03
C THR A 16 -54.05 52.77 9.79
N PHE A 17 -53.51 52.08 10.80
CA PHE A 17 -53.25 50.64 10.91
C PHE A 17 -54.37 49.70 10.40
N ALA A 18 -53.97 48.60 9.74
CA ALA A 18 -54.65 47.31 9.81
C ALA A 18 -53.67 46.16 9.46
N THR A 19 -53.56 45.21 10.39
CA THR A 19 -52.72 44.01 10.36
C THR A 19 -53.15 43.06 9.24
N ALA A 20 -52.22 42.67 8.36
CA ALA A 20 -52.38 41.53 7.46
C ALA A 20 -51.32 40.48 7.80
N CYS A 21 -51.80 39.31 8.23
CA CYS A 21 -51.00 38.14 8.57
C CYS A 21 -50.38 37.56 7.30
N GLY A 22 -49.10 37.83 7.06
CA GLY A 22 -48.31 37.18 6.02
C GLY A 22 -47.37 36.18 6.68
N SER A 23 -47.71 34.90 6.65
CA SER A 23 -46.79 33.83 7.05
C SER A 23 -45.59 33.85 6.10
N GLN A 24 -44.48 34.44 6.53
CA GLN A 24 -43.19 34.22 5.89
C GLN A 24 -42.82 32.76 6.14
N GLN A 25 -43.01 31.94 5.11
CA GLN A 25 -42.48 30.59 5.08
C GLN A 25 -40.97 30.75 4.95
N THR A 26 -40.29 30.79 6.08
CA THR A 26 -38.84 30.62 6.15
C THR A 26 -38.58 29.22 5.62
N THR A 27 -38.20 29.12 4.35
CA THR A 27 -37.57 27.91 3.83
C THR A 27 -36.23 27.83 4.55
N THR A 28 -36.22 27.17 5.70
CA THR A 28 -34.99 26.68 6.31
C THR A 28 -34.44 25.65 5.34
N THR A 29 -33.59 26.09 4.42
CA THR A 29 -32.73 25.18 3.67
C THR A 29 -31.78 24.60 4.71
N THR A 30 -32.15 23.46 5.28
CA THR A 30 -31.22 22.60 5.99
C THR A 30 -30.08 22.33 5.02
N PRO A 31 -28.82 22.71 5.32
CA PRO A 31 -27.72 22.28 4.48
C PRO A 31 -27.77 20.75 4.44
N GLU A 32 -27.82 20.21 3.22
CA GLU A 32 -27.63 18.78 3.00
C GLU A 32 -26.32 18.40 3.73
N PRO A 33 -26.32 17.34 4.56
CA PRO A 33 -25.09 16.94 5.24
C PRO A 33 -24.03 16.73 4.16
N GLU A 34 -22.93 17.48 4.28
CA GLU A 34 -21.74 17.25 3.48
C GLU A 34 -21.33 15.78 3.72
N PRO A 35 -21.07 14.97 2.67
CA PRO A 35 -20.65 13.60 2.88
C PRO A 35 -19.42 13.63 3.80
N GLU A 36 -19.50 12.89 4.91
CA GLU A 36 -18.33 12.67 5.77
C GLU A 36 -17.18 12.17 4.87
N PRO A 37 -15.95 12.69 5.04
CA PRO A 37 -14.83 12.20 4.25
C PRO A 37 -14.71 10.69 4.45
N GLU A 38 -14.68 9.93 3.35
CA GLU A 38 -14.45 8.49 3.42
C GLU A 38 -13.06 8.27 3.99
N GLU A 39 -12.96 7.48 5.07
CA GLU A 39 -11.67 7.10 5.64
C GLU A 39 -10.92 6.21 4.64
N THR A 40 -9.62 6.46 4.46
CA THR A 40 -8.80 5.76 3.47
C THR A 40 -7.61 5.06 4.12
N ALA A 41 -7.04 4.11 3.38
CA ALA A 41 -5.77 3.44 3.66
C ALA A 41 -4.90 3.52 2.40
N MET A 42 -3.60 3.26 2.55
CA MET A 42 -2.68 3.14 1.40
C MET A 42 -2.27 1.70 1.21
N VAL A 43 -2.27 1.22 -0.05
CA VAL A 43 -1.82 -0.13 -0.39
C VAL A 43 -0.76 -0.10 -1.47
N ARG A 44 0.17 -1.06 -1.41
CA ARG A 44 1.08 -1.39 -2.50
C ARG A 44 1.06 -2.88 -2.74
N PHE A 45 0.96 -3.28 -4.00
CA PHE A 45 0.95 -4.68 -4.39
C PHE A 45 2.34 -5.14 -4.81
N VAL A 46 2.69 -6.38 -4.45
CA VAL A 46 3.86 -7.11 -4.95
C VAL A 46 3.41 -8.41 -5.57
N HIS A 47 3.84 -8.66 -6.81
CA HIS A 47 3.55 -9.90 -7.51
C HIS A 47 4.72 -10.89 -7.36
N ALA A 48 4.54 -11.86 -6.47
CA ALA A 48 5.51 -12.92 -6.18
C ALA A 48 4.98 -14.33 -6.53
N ILE A 49 3.99 -14.42 -7.44
CA ILE A 49 3.43 -15.68 -7.95
C ILE A 49 4.16 -16.06 -9.26
N PRO A 50 5.01 -17.10 -9.29
CA PRO A 50 5.90 -17.38 -10.42
C PRO A 50 5.23 -17.96 -11.66
N ASP A 51 4.01 -18.50 -11.55
CA ASP A 51 3.30 -19.14 -12.67
C ASP A 51 2.42 -18.16 -13.47
N ALA A 52 2.32 -16.91 -13.05
CA ALA A 52 1.76 -15.81 -13.83
C ALA A 52 2.87 -14.85 -14.28
N GLN A 53 2.86 -14.47 -15.56
CA GLN A 53 3.83 -13.51 -16.10
C GLN A 53 3.57 -12.09 -15.55
N SER A 54 2.30 -11.76 -15.39
CA SER A 54 1.80 -10.51 -14.83
C SER A 54 0.44 -10.73 -14.17
N ALA A 55 0.10 -9.85 -13.24
CA ALA A 55 -1.13 -9.91 -12.47
C ALA A 55 -1.81 -8.53 -12.42
N ASP A 56 -3.14 -8.52 -12.51
CA ASP A 56 -3.96 -7.36 -12.20
C ASP A 56 -4.48 -7.49 -10.76
N PHE A 57 -4.42 -6.42 -9.98
CA PHE A 57 -4.94 -6.37 -8.61
C PHE A 57 -6.18 -5.49 -8.56
N SER A 58 -7.24 -5.95 -7.91
CA SER A 58 -8.52 -5.25 -7.84
C SER A 58 -9.14 -5.29 -6.46
N PHE A 59 -9.83 -4.23 -6.06
CA PHE A 59 -10.70 -4.18 -4.88
C PHE A 59 -12.16 -4.11 -5.31
N ALA A 60 -13.02 -4.97 -4.75
CA ALA A 60 -14.46 -5.01 -5.03
C ALA A 60 -14.81 -5.01 -6.55
N GLY A 61 -13.93 -5.58 -7.38
CA GLY A 61 -14.07 -5.65 -8.83
C GLY A 61 -13.52 -4.45 -9.62
N GLU A 62 -13.08 -3.38 -8.95
CA GLU A 62 -12.35 -2.26 -9.57
C GLU A 62 -10.85 -2.55 -9.60
N THR A 63 -10.25 -2.49 -10.78
CA THR A 63 -8.81 -2.72 -10.94
C THR A 63 -8.02 -1.52 -10.42
N LEU A 64 -7.10 -1.78 -9.48
CA LEU A 64 -6.24 -0.78 -8.85
C LEU A 64 -4.85 -0.73 -9.49
N ALA A 65 -4.28 -1.90 -9.80
CA ALA A 65 -2.96 -2.01 -10.43
C ALA A 65 -3.02 -3.03 -11.58
N GLU A 66 -2.68 -2.58 -12.78
CA GLU A 66 -2.73 -3.38 -14.00
C GLU A 66 -1.34 -3.90 -14.40
N THR A 67 -1.30 -5.14 -14.89
CA THR A 67 -0.13 -5.77 -15.52
C THR A 67 1.13 -5.65 -14.67
N VAL A 68 1.02 -5.80 -13.34
CA VAL A 68 2.19 -5.84 -12.47
C VAL A 68 2.98 -7.10 -12.84
N PRO A 69 4.23 -6.99 -13.31
CA PRO A 69 4.99 -8.15 -13.77
C PRO A 69 5.41 -9.02 -12.59
N TYR A 70 5.68 -10.30 -12.82
CA TYR A 70 6.29 -11.16 -11.80
C TYR A 70 7.60 -10.53 -11.31
N GLN A 71 7.80 -10.51 -9.98
CA GLN A 71 8.87 -9.80 -9.28
C GLN A 71 8.77 -8.26 -9.33
N GLY A 72 7.64 -7.72 -9.79
CA GLY A 72 7.31 -6.30 -9.77
C GLY A 72 6.39 -5.91 -8.63
N TRP A 73 6.24 -4.61 -8.45
CA TRP A 73 5.35 -3.99 -7.46
C TRP A 73 4.69 -2.73 -8.03
N SER A 74 3.58 -2.31 -7.45
CA SER A 74 2.87 -1.09 -7.82
C SER A 74 3.43 0.16 -7.12
N GLU A 75 2.96 1.33 -7.54
CA GLU A 75 2.98 2.52 -6.68
C GLU A 75 2.06 2.33 -5.46
N TRP A 76 2.15 3.25 -4.50
CA TRP A 76 1.15 3.34 -3.43
C TRP A 76 -0.17 3.88 -3.98
N ILE A 77 -1.27 3.26 -3.60
CA ILE A 77 -2.62 3.55 -4.08
C ILE A 77 -3.51 3.78 -2.86
N GLU A 78 -4.26 4.88 -2.86
CA GLU A 78 -5.27 5.15 -1.85
C GLU A 78 -6.50 4.28 -2.12
N VAL A 79 -7.02 3.66 -1.05
CA VAL A 79 -8.19 2.77 -1.10
C VAL A 79 -9.12 3.08 0.07
N PRO A 80 -10.42 2.77 -0.04
CA PRO A 80 -11.33 2.93 1.09
C PRO A 80 -10.92 2.00 2.25
N ALA A 81 -10.94 2.53 3.47
CA ALA A 81 -10.76 1.73 4.68
C ALA A 81 -11.96 0.79 4.91
N GLY A 82 -11.80 -0.16 5.84
CA GLY A 82 -12.79 -1.19 6.16
C GLY A 82 -12.59 -2.49 5.38
N GLU A 83 -13.63 -3.32 5.34
CA GLU A 83 -13.61 -4.62 4.65
C GLU A 83 -13.59 -4.42 3.13
N GLN A 84 -12.51 -4.86 2.49
CA GLN A 84 -12.34 -4.86 1.04
C GLN A 84 -12.07 -6.28 0.55
N GLU A 85 -12.72 -6.67 -0.56
CA GLU A 85 -12.39 -7.90 -1.28
C GLU A 85 -11.26 -7.61 -2.26
N LEU A 86 -10.06 -8.10 -1.94
CA LEU A 86 -8.91 -8.08 -2.83
C LEU A 86 -8.95 -9.30 -3.75
N ALA A 87 -8.65 -9.09 -5.02
CA ALA A 87 -8.45 -10.17 -5.98
C ALA A 87 -7.22 -9.96 -6.87
N VAL A 88 -6.56 -11.07 -7.23
CA VAL A 88 -5.64 -11.15 -8.38
C VAL A 88 -6.41 -11.69 -9.58
N ARG A 89 -6.22 -11.04 -10.72
CA ARG A 89 -6.91 -11.36 -11.98
C ARG A 89 -5.92 -11.54 -13.13
N ALA A 90 -6.33 -12.37 -14.10
CA ALA A 90 -5.77 -12.37 -15.45
C ALA A 90 -6.91 -12.06 -16.43
N GLY A 91 -7.02 -10.79 -16.82
CA GLY A 91 -8.18 -10.31 -17.58
C GLY A 91 -9.49 -10.47 -16.80
N GLU A 92 -10.44 -11.23 -17.35
CA GLU A 92 -11.76 -11.43 -16.71
C GLU A 92 -11.78 -12.55 -15.65
N MET A 93 -10.72 -13.35 -15.55
CA MET A 93 -10.66 -14.47 -14.62
C MET A 93 -10.05 -14.04 -13.28
N THR A 94 -10.78 -14.27 -12.18
CA THR A 94 -10.23 -14.21 -10.83
C THR A 94 -9.40 -15.46 -10.56
N LEU A 95 -8.14 -15.27 -10.15
CA LEU A 95 -7.18 -16.34 -9.86
C LEU A 95 -7.03 -16.59 -8.36
N LEU A 96 -7.13 -15.53 -7.57
CA LEU A 96 -7.03 -15.52 -6.11
C LEU A 96 -7.92 -14.39 -5.60
N SER A 97 -8.61 -14.60 -4.48
CA SER A 97 -9.36 -13.55 -3.80
C SER A 97 -9.36 -13.78 -2.29
N ASP A 98 -9.41 -12.70 -1.53
CA ASP A 98 -9.49 -12.69 -0.08
C ASP A 98 -10.15 -11.40 0.42
N VAL A 99 -10.74 -11.44 1.62
CA VAL A 99 -11.33 -10.26 2.25
C VAL A 99 -10.44 -9.82 3.40
N HIS A 100 -10.04 -8.56 3.38
CA HIS A 100 -9.21 -7.96 4.42
C HIS A 100 -9.84 -6.68 4.94
N ASN A 101 -9.71 -6.42 6.24
CA ASN A 101 -10.15 -5.18 6.85
C ASN A 101 -8.98 -4.21 6.98
N PHE A 102 -8.97 -3.19 6.12
CA PHE A 102 -7.94 -2.14 6.12
C PHE A 102 -8.28 -1.09 7.17
N ALA A 103 -7.35 -0.81 8.09
CA ALA A 103 -7.54 0.27 9.05
C ALA A 103 -7.32 1.64 8.37
N ALA A 104 -8.09 2.63 8.82
CA ALA A 104 -7.94 4.01 8.36
C ALA A 104 -6.56 4.56 8.71
N ASP A 105 -6.02 5.41 7.84
CA ASP A 105 -4.70 6.05 7.96
C ASP A 105 -3.49 5.09 8.01
N GLU A 106 -3.70 3.80 7.76
CA GLU A 106 -2.65 2.79 7.73
C GLU A 106 -2.15 2.50 6.31
N ARG A 107 -0.93 1.94 6.23
CA ARG A 107 -0.27 1.56 4.97
C ARG A 107 -0.03 0.06 4.95
N TYR A 108 -0.32 -0.60 3.84
CA TYR A 108 -0.16 -2.05 3.69
C TYR A 108 0.65 -2.40 2.44
N LEU A 109 1.73 -3.14 2.65
CA LEU A 109 2.40 -3.88 1.58
C LEU A 109 1.74 -5.25 1.44
N ILE A 110 1.14 -5.51 0.27
CA ILE A 110 0.38 -6.71 -0.01
C ILE A 110 1.15 -7.58 -0.99
N VAL A 111 1.63 -8.72 -0.52
CA VAL A 111 2.41 -9.66 -1.32
C VAL A 111 1.51 -10.81 -1.76
N ALA A 112 1.26 -10.95 -3.05
CA ALA A 112 0.64 -12.15 -3.61
C ALA A 112 1.73 -13.17 -3.93
N TYR A 113 1.68 -14.36 -3.33
CA TYR A 113 2.71 -15.39 -3.45
C TYR A 113 2.09 -16.79 -3.44
N GLY A 114 2.86 -17.82 -3.77
CA GLY A 114 2.38 -19.20 -3.95
C GLY A 114 2.19 -19.57 -5.42
N SER A 115 1.49 -20.66 -5.69
CA SER A 115 1.24 -21.20 -7.05
C SER A 115 -0.26 -21.18 -7.36
N LEU A 116 -0.66 -20.70 -8.55
CA LEU A 116 -2.03 -20.84 -9.05
C LEU A 116 -2.31 -22.25 -9.56
N SER A 117 -1.26 -22.94 -10.02
CA SER A 117 -1.30 -24.28 -10.57
C SER A 117 -0.72 -25.29 -9.59
N VAL A 118 -1.43 -25.55 -8.48
CA VAL A 118 -0.92 -26.42 -7.41
C VAL A 118 -0.67 -27.84 -7.90
N VAL A 119 0.61 -28.23 -8.01
CA VAL A 119 1.03 -29.61 -8.27
C VAL A 119 2.00 -30.07 -7.19
N GLY A 120 1.91 -31.34 -6.77
CA GLY A 120 2.99 -32.01 -6.04
C GLY A 120 3.55 -31.28 -4.80
N GLY A 121 2.71 -30.93 -3.83
CA GLY A 121 3.15 -30.31 -2.57
C GLY A 121 3.46 -28.82 -2.66
N GLU A 122 3.19 -28.17 -3.80
CA GLU A 122 3.20 -26.72 -3.93
C GLU A 122 2.16 -26.08 -3.00
N MET A 123 2.51 -24.92 -2.48
CA MET A 123 1.60 -24.08 -1.71
C MET A 123 0.71 -23.29 -2.67
N ALA A 124 -0.61 -23.34 -2.42
CA ALA A 124 -1.58 -22.54 -3.16
C ALA A 124 -1.29 -21.03 -3.00
N ALA A 125 -1.62 -20.27 -4.04
CA ALA A 125 -1.50 -18.81 -3.99
C ALA A 125 -2.33 -18.22 -2.84
N THR A 126 -1.77 -17.20 -2.18
CA THR A 126 -2.40 -16.46 -1.09
C THR A 126 -1.81 -15.05 -1.00
N PHE A 127 -2.41 -14.20 -0.18
CA PHE A 127 -1.86 -12.90 0.16
C PHE A 127 -1.15 -12.94 1.52
N LEU A 128 -0.10 -12.13 1.62
CA LEU A 128 0.46 -11.67 2.88
C LEU A 128 0.22 -10.16 2.96
N TYR A 129 -0.48 -9.73 4.00
CA TYR A 129 -0.68 -8.32 4.32
C TYR A 129 0.36 -7.92 5.35
N VAL A 130 1.17 -6.94 5.03
CA VAL A 130 2.19 -6.39 5.93
C VAL A 130 1.85 -4.94 6.20
N GLU A 131 1.53 -4.62 7.45
CA GLU A 131 1.44 -3.24 7.90
C GLU A 131 2.82 -2.58 7.74
N ASP A 132 2.87 -1.48 6.98
CA ASP A 132 4.08 -0.72 6.72
C ASP A 132 4.25 0.35 7.78
N GLU A 133 4.63 -0.10 8.98
CA GLU A 133 4.87 0.76 10.12
C GLU A 133 5.99 1.78 9.84
N ASN A 134 5.77 3.02 10.28
CA ASN A 134 6.79 4.06 10.21
C ASN A 134 7.88 3.80 11.25
N VAL A 135 9.14 3.80 10.82
CA VAL A 135 10.29 3.91 11.72
C VAL A 135 10.58 5.37 12.06
N GLU A 136 11.10 5.62 13.28
CA GLU A 136 11.57 6.97 13.64
C GLU A 136 12.58 7.45 12.60
N GLU A 137 12.25 8.59 12.01
CA GLU A 137 12.87 9.10 10.80
C GLU A 137 14.33 9.52 11.09
N ASN A 138 15.26 8.90 10.36
CA ASN A 138 16.62 9.36 10.23
C ASN A 138 17.04 9.24 8.77
N GLU A 139 17.16 10.38 8.08
CA GLU A 139 17.58 10.47 6.68
C GLU A 139 19.01 9.96 6.45
N GLU A 140 19.80 9.76 7.52
CA GLU A 140 21.16 9.22 7.45
C GLU A 140 21.23 7.69 7.48
N ASP A 141 20.08 7.00 7.63
CA ASP A 141 20.01 5.56 7.77
C ASP A 141 19.45 4.86 6.54
N VAL A 142 19.90 3.62 6.37
CA VAL A 142 19.24 2.64 5.51
C VAL A 142 18.39 1.78 6.41
N TRP A 143 17.10 1.66 6.10
CA TRP A 143 16.20 0.77 6.80
C TRP A 143 15.91 -0.44 5.93
N VAL A 144 15.98 -1.62 6.54
CA VAL A 144 15.74 -2.88 5.86
C VAL A 144 14.69 -3.67 6.64
N ARG A 145 13.74 -4.25 5.92
CA ARG A 145 12.82 -5.29 6.40
C ARG A 145 12.98 -6.53 5.54
N PHE A 146 12.79 -7.69 6.14
CA PHE A 146 12.83 -8.97 5.44
C PHE A 146 11.45 -9.64 5.47
N VAL A 147 10.99 -10.10 4.32
CA VAL A 147 9.76 -10.87 4.14
C VAL A 147 10.11 -12.23 3.58
N ASN A 148 9.64 -13.29 4.23
CA ASN A 148 9.81 -14.64 3.74
C ASN A 148 8.47 -15.17 3.21
N VAL A 149 8.39 -15.33 1.89
CA VAL A 149 7.28 -15.97 1.17
C VAL A 149 7.77 -17.17 0.35
N VAL A 150 8.91 -17.76 0.73
CA VAL A 150 9.44 -18.97 0.12
C VAL A 150 8.52 -20.15 0.43
N THR A 151 8.11 -20.88 -0.59
CA THR A 151 6.96 -21.80 -0.49
C THR A 151 7.34 -23.23 -0.12
N ASP A 152 8.63 -23.49 0.10
CA ASP A 152 9.14 -24.80 0.58
C ASP A 152 8.89 -25.05 2.07
N GLY A 153 8.36 -24.07 2.80
CA GLY A 153 7.93 -24.24 4.20
C GLY A 153 9.02 -23.96 5.24
N ASP A 154 10.25 -23.67 4.82
CA ASP A 154 11.36 -23.40 5.73
C ASP A 154 11.44 -21.92 6.15
N PRO A 155 11.82 -21.64 7.41
CA PRO A 155 12.19 -20.30 7.81
C PRO A 155 13.58 -19.93 7.25
N TYR A 156 13.72 -18.69 6.83
CA TYR A 156 14.99 -18.13 6.33
C TYR A 156 15.37 -16.87 7.08
N GLY A 157 16.65 -16.52 7.04
CA GLY A 157 17.19 -15.26 7.50
C GLY A 157 17.79 -14.44 6.37
N LEU A 158 18.05 -13.17 6.67
CA LEU A 158 18.80 -12.26 5.82
C LEU A 158 20.07 -11.82 6.54
N ALA A 159 21.19 -12.00 5.86
CA ALA A 159 22.52 -11.64 6.32
C ALA A 159 23.26 -10.83 5.25
N PHE A 160 24.41 -10.27 5.61
CA PHE A 160 25.29 -9.59 4.67
C PHE A 160 26.76 -9.79 5.06
N THR A 161 27.64 -9.64 4.08
CA THR A 161 29.09 -9.64 4.30
C THR A 161 29.67 -8.27 3.95
N THR A 162 30.25 -7.58 4.93
CA THR A 162 30.98 -6.32 4.70
C THR A 162 32.43 -6.47 5.11
N GLY A 163 33.36 -6.11 4.21
CA GLY A 163 34.79 -6.18 4.51
C GLY A 163 35.27 -7.58 4.92
N GLY A 164 34.64 -8.64 4.39
CA GLY A 164 34.92 -10.03 4.73
C GLY A 164 34.36 -10.49 6.08
N SER A 165 33.56 -9.66 6.76
CA SER A 165 32.89 -10.01 8.02
C SER A 165 31.40 -10.27 7.79
N PHE A 166 30.95 -11.46 8.17
CA PHE A 166 29.55 -11.86 8.13
C PHE A 166 28.76 -11.18 9.26
N SER A 167 27.57 -10.67 8.95
CA SER A 167 26.64 -10.07 9.90
C SER A 167 25.22 -10.53 9.63
N LEU A 168 24.52 -10.93 10.70
CA LEU A 168 23.13 -11.38 10.62
C LEU A 168 22.18 -10.21 10.90
N LEU A 169 21.30 -9.89 9.96
CA LEU A 169 20.32 -8.81 10.10
C LEU A 169 19.00 -9.34 10.65
N PHE A 170 18.49 -10.40 10.03
CA PHE A 170 17.27 -11.11 10.42
C PHE A 170 17.59 -12.60 10.56
N PRO A 171 17.54 -13.17 11.79
CA PRO A 171 17.99 -14.53 12.02
C PRO A 171 17.00 -15.61 11.57
N ASN A 172 15.72 -15.29 11.56
CA ASN A 172 14.65 -16.25 11.37
C ASN A 172 13.36 -15.49 11.04
N GLN A 173 12.87 -15.66 9.82
CA GLN A 173 11.57 -15.22 9.37
C GLN A 173 10.79 -16.43 8.89
N GLY A 174 9.63 -16.69 9.49
CA GLY A 174 8.75 -17.78 9.08
C GLY A 174 8.12 -17.51 7.71
N VAL A 175 7.64 -18.56 7.04
CA VAL A 175 6.91 -18.40 5.78
C VAL A 175 5.63 -17.60 5.99
N GLY A 176 5.33 -16.67 5.09
CA GLY A 176 4.16 -15.80 5.18
C GLY A 176 4.27 -14.78 6.30
N SER A 177 5.48 -14.26 6.55
CA SER A 177 5.67 -13.24 7.58
C SER A 177 6.76 -12.23 7.22
N ALA A 178 6.65 -11.06 7.84
CA ALA A 178 7.59 -9.95 7.71
C ALA A 178 8.29 -9.68 9.04
N SER A 179 9.50 -9.16 8.98
CA SER A 179 10.19 -8.62 10.15
C SER A 179 9.75 -7.18 10.41
N GLU A 180 10.09 -6.66 11.58
CA GLU A 180 10.20 -5.21 11.76
C GLU A 180 11.36 -4.65 10.92
N TYR A 181 11.32 -3.34 10.64
CA TYR A 181 12.46 -2.64 10.07
C TYR A 181 13.65 -2.61 11.05
N LYS A 182 14.85 -2.74 10.50
CA LYS A 182 16.12 -2.55 11.22
C LYS A 182 17.07 -1.71 10.39
N ARG A 183 17.96 -1.01 11.08
CA ARG A 183 19.09 -0.32 10.43
C ARG A 183 19.95 -1.34 9.69
N GLY A 184 20.08 -1.15 8.38
CA GLY A 184 20.86 -1.99 7.48
C GLY A 184 22.26 -1.44 7.20
N PRO A 185 23.06 -2.20 6.44
CA PRO A 185 24.31 -1.70 5.88
C PRO A 185 24.06 -0.68 4.75
N VAL A 186 25.12 0.01 4.33
CA VAL A 186 25.08 1.09 3.31
C VAL A 186 25.95 0.75 2.10
N TYR A 187 25.65 1.35 0.95
CA TYR A 187 26.35 1.19 -0.32
C TYR A 187 26.33 -0.25 -0.85
N ASP A 188 27.38 -0.67 -1.56
CA ASP A 188 27.45 -2.00 -2.17
C ASP A 188 27.59 -3.08 -1.10
N GLN A 189 26.61 -3.99 -1.06
CA GLN A 189 26.54 -5.10 -0.12
C GLN A 189 26.22 -6.39 -0.84
N GLU A 190 26.94 -7.45 -0.49
CA GLU A 190 26.55 -8.82 -0.81
C GLU A 190 25.62 -9.31 0.31
N LEU A 191 24.33 -9.40 -0.02
CA LEU A 191 23.27 -9.89 0.84
C LEU A 191 23.04 -11.37 0.59
N GLN A 192 22.62 -12.08 1.64
CA GLN A 192 22.51 -13.53 1.66
C GLN A 192 21.20 -13.96 2.29
N ILE A 193 20.46 -14.83 1.60
CA ILE A 193 19.37 -15.60 2.20
C ILE A 193 19.98 -16.86 2.79
N ILE A 194 19.78 -17.06 4.10
CA ILE A 194 20.37 -18.17 4.84
C ILE A 194 19.30 -19.05 5.49
N PRO A 195 19.54 -20.36 5.68
CA PRO A 195 18.69 -21.18 6.54
C PRO A 195 18.59 -20.56 7.95
N ALA A 196 17.38 -20.46 8.50
CA ALA A 196 17.15 -19.71 9.73
C ALA A 196 18.06 -20.16 10.88
N SER A 197 18.75 -19.18 11.48
CA SER A 197 19.64 -19.33 12.64
C SER A 197 20.75 -20.40 12.49
N ASN A 198 20.95 -20.95 11.30
CA ASN A 198 21.97 -21.96 11.02
C ASN A 198 23.04 -21.39 10.09
N THR A 199 23.90 -20.56 10.67
CA THR A 199 25.04 -19.93 9.96
C THR A 199 26.18 -20.91 9.67
N SER A 200 26.01 -22.20 9.99
CA SER A 200 26.99 -23.25 9.64
C SER A 200 26.74 -23.83 8.25
N LEU A 201 25.54 -23.64 7.71
CA LEU A 201 25.20 -23.97 6.33
C LEU A 201 25.53 -22.80 5.40
N PRO A 202 25.88 -23.08 4.14
CA PRO A 202 26.02 -22.03 3.13
C PRO A 202 24.68 -21.30 2.91
N PRO A 203 24.73 -20.06 2.39
CA PRO A 203 23.52 -19.37 1.96
C PRO A 203 22.80 -20.15 0.86
N VAL A 204 21.48 -20.05 0.83
CA VAL A 204 20.64 -20.64 -0.23
C VAL A 204 20.49 -19.69 -1.42
N HIS A 205 20.79 -18.41 -1.23
CA HIS A 205 20.81 -17.41 -2.29
C HIS A 205 21.71 -16.23 -1.89
N GLU A 206 22.41 -15.65 -2.86
CA GLU A 206 23.27 -14.48 -2.68
C GLU A 206 22.92 -13.45 -3.76
N PHE A 207 22.89 -12.17 -3.39
CA PHE A 207 22.58 -11.08 -4.31
C PHE A 207 23.29 -9.80 -3.90
N ASN A 208 23.65 -8.99 -4.88
CA ASN A 208 24.30 -7.69 -4.64
C ASN A 208 23.25 -6.58 -4.66
N GLN A 209 23.33 -5.66 -3.69
CA GLN A 209 22.50 -4.47 -3.65
C GLN A 209 23.35 -3.25 -3.29
N ASN A 210 23.15 -2.15 -4.02
CA ASN A 210 23.65 -0.84 -3.59
C ASN A 210 22.57 -0.17 -2.74
N LEU A 211 22.78 -0.17 -1.43
CA LEU A 211 21.87 0.35 -0.41
C LEU A 211 22.12 1.85 -0.18
N GLN A 212 21.19 2.68 -0.63
CA GLN A 212 21.32 4.12 -0.55
C GLN A 212 20.75 4.65 0.77
N ILE A 213 21.54 5.52 1.43
CA ILE A 213 21.11 6.25 2.63
C ILE A 213 19.79 6.99 2.35
N GLY A 214 18.87 6.97 3.31
CA GLY A 214 17.56 7.59 3.21
C GLY A 214 16.50 6.74 2.49
N ILE A 215 16.85 5.53 2.06
CA ILE A 215 15.92 4.59 1.41
C ILE A 215 15.54 3.46 2.37
N MET A 216 14.26 3.13 2.37
CA MET A 216 13.72 1.95 3.04
C MET A 216 13.61 0.80 2.04
N TYR A 217 14.16 -0.36 2.38
CA TYR A 217 14.15 -1.56 1.55
C TYR A 217 13.32 -2.64 2.23
N THR A 218 12.35 -3.20 1.51
CA THR A 218 11.75 -4.48 1.87
C THR A 218 12.29 -5.55 0.92
N PHE A 219 13.12 -6.46 1.44
CA PHE A 219 13.60 -7.63 0.69
C PHE A 219 12.63 -8.79 0.88
N ILE A 220 12.05 -9.27 -0.22
CA ILE A 220 11.06 -10.33 -0.22
C ILE A 220 11.69 -11.56 -0.88
N ALA A 221 11.99 -12.59 -0.09
CA ALA A 221 12.42 -13.88 -0.60
C ALA A 221 11.19 -14.67 -1.08
N ALA A 222 11.17 -15.02 -2.38
CA ALA A 222 10.03 -15.66 -3.03
C ALA A 222 10.46 -16.82 -3.93
N GLY A 223 9.51 -17.70 -4.26
CA GLY A 223 9.79 -18.91 -5.04
C GLY A 223 10.15 -20.08 -4.14
N ARG A 224 11.05 -20.95 -4.62
CA ARG A 224 11.41 -22.22 -3.96
C ARG A 224 12.91 -22.48 -4.06
N VAL A 225 13.49 -22.92 -2.95
CA VAL A 225 14.88 -23.42 -2.89
C VAL A 225 14.98 -24.80 -3.55
N GLY A 226 14.01 -25.68 -3.31
CA GLY A 226 14.06 -27.09 -3.74
C GLY A 226 14.07 -27.31 -5.26
N ASN A 227 13.81 -26.28 -6.06
CA ASN A 227 13.86 -26.32 -7.53
C ASN A 227 14.64 -25.14 -8.14
N ASP A 228 15.47 -24.47 -7.35
CA ASP A 228 16.31 -23.34 -7.78
C ASP A 228 15.54 -22.14 -8.38
N THR A 229 14.32 -21.87 -7.90
CA THR A 229 13.52 -20.69 -8.31
C THR A 229 13.52 -19.57 -7.28
N LEU A 230 14.25 -19.72 -6.17
CA LEU A 230 14.40 -18.68 -5.15
C LEU A 230 14.96 -17.40 -5.77
N THR A 231 14.24 -16.30 -5.54
CA THR A 231 14.60 -14.94 -5.94
C THR A 231 14.38 -13.97 -4.78
N VAL A 232 14.95 -12.76 -4.89
CA VAL A 232 14.70 -11.67 -3.96
C VAL A 232 14.15 -10.46 -4.72
N ILE A 233 12.96 -10.02 -4.32
CA ILE A 233 12.36 -8.78 -4.79
C ILE A 233 12.77 -7.67 -3.83
N ALA A 234 13.41 -6.61 -4.36
CA ALA A 234 13.81 -5.45 -3.58
C ALA A 234 12.80 -4.31 -3.80
N VAL A 235 11.79 -4.25 -2.94
CA VAL A 235 10.84 -3.13 -2.93
C VAL A 235 11.50 -1.95 -2.23
N THR A 236 11.43 -0.78 -2.86
CA THR A 236 12.03 0.44 -2.33
C THR A 236 10.95 1.46 -2.02
N ASP A 237 11.10 2.09 -0.87
CA ASP A 237 10.39 3.32 -0.55
C ASP A 237 11.40 4.45 -0.51
N HIS A 238 11.32 5.25 -1.56
CA HIS A 238 11.89 6.59 -1.58
C HIS A 238 10.93 7.47 -0.78
N GLN A 239 11.46 8.23 0.17
CA GLN A 239 10.71 9.30 0.78
C GLN A 239 10.11 10.20 -0.33
N SER A 240 8.80 10.10 -0.53
CA SER A 240 8.00 11.05 -1.30
C SER A 240 7.05 11.69 -0.29
N LEU A 241 7.56 12.73 0.36
CA LEU A 241 6.84 13.90 0.83
C LEU A 241 5.54 13.63 1.60
N ARG A 242 5.66 13.54 2.92
CA ARG A 242 4.67 14.17 3.80
C ARG A 242 4.79 15.69 3.64
N ASP A 243 4.28 16.21 2.54
CA ASP A 243 3.93 17.62 2.37
C ASP A 243 2.42 17.73 2.11
#